data_AF-A0A6I6EK88-F1
#
_entry.id   AF-A0A6I6EK88-F1
#
_cell.length_a   1.000
_cell.length_b   1.000
_cell.length_c   1.000
_cell.angle_alpha   90.00
_cell.angle_beta   90.00
_cell.angle_gamma   90.00
#
_symmetry.space_group_name_H-M   'P 1'
#
loop_
_entity.id
_entity.type
_entity.pdbx_description
1 polymer ?
#
loop_
_entity_poly.entity_id
_entity_poly.type
_entity_poly.pdbx_seq_one_letter_code
_entity_poly.pdbx_strand_id
1 'polypeptide(L)'
;MAFTEFIFDRQAIQERAEQARANLKAKRGLSDALGFAIDVIWDRLNRDPMNYRSYGPYWWTVKDVLQRHGKEIGQDSHEMVRSVYSFEDDYESLIAAETFRDWYLDTQFKGTNQFLLDRETGETYTLFDSDMEIPLI
;
A
#
# COMPACT_ATOMS: atom_id res chain seq x y z
N MET A 1 4.98 18.85 7.35
CA MET A 1 5.54 17.83 6.44
C MET A 1 5.01 18.06 5.04
N ALA A 2 5.88 18.30 4.07
CA ALA A 2 5.55 18.60 2.67
C ALA A 2 5.38 17.35 1.80
N PHE A 3 5.69 16.16 2.32
CA PHE A 3 5.58 14.86 1.63
C PHE A 3 6.24 14.86 0.24
N THR A 4 7.57 14.88 0.20
CA THR A 4 8.35 14.94 -1.05
C THR A 4 8.86 13.57 -1.50
N GLU A 5 8.84 12.58 -0.60
CA GLU A 5 9.45 11.27 -0.85
C GLU A 5 8.40 10.20 -1.16
N PHE A 6 8.82 9.20 -1.93
CA PHE A 6 8.02 8.03 -2.29
C PHE A 6 6.71 8.35 -3.04
N ILE A 7 6.62 9.53 -3.66
CA ILE A 7 5.54 9.86 -4.57
C ILE A 7 5.91 9.36 -5.96
N PHE A 8 5.17 8.37 -6.45
CA PHE A 8 5.37 7.85 -7.80
C PHE A 8 4.69 8.73 -8.85
N ASP A 9 5.32 8.78 -10.03
CA ASP A 9 4.73 9.41 -11.21
C ASP A 9 3.43 8.71 -11.60
N ARG A 10 2.40 9.52 -11.91
CA ARG A 10 1.05 9.01 -12.17
C ARG A 10 0.97 8.18 -13.43
N GLN A 11 1.60 8.66 -14.50
CA GLN A 11 1.60 7.96 -15.77
C GLN A 11 2.36 6.64 -15.65
N ALA A 12 3.50 6.61 -14.96
CA ALA A 12 4.27 5.40 -14.74
C ALA A 12 3.48 4.32 -13.97
N ILE A 13 2.71 4.69 -12.95
CA ILE A 13 1.85 3.75 -12.20
C ILE A 13 0.70 3.26 -13.07
N GLN A 14 0.07 4.14 -13.85
CA GLN A 14 -0.98 3.76 -14.80
C GLN A 14 -0.46 2.73 -15.82
N GLU A 15 0.68 2.99 -16.45
CA GLU A 15 1.30 2.07 -17.42
C GLU A 15 1.63 0.72 -16.77
N ARG A 16 2.16 0.73 -15.54
CA ARG A 16 2.45 -0.50 -14.77
C ARG A 16 1.16 -1.26 -14.42
N ALA A 17 0.08 -0.55 -14.06
CA ALA A 17 -1.21 -1.14 -13.75
C ALA A 17 -1.84 -1.79 -15.00
N GLU A 18 -1.81 -1.12 -16.14
CA GLU A 18 -2.28 -1.67 -17.43
C GLU A 18 -1.49 -2.92 -17.82
N GLN A 19 -0.16 -2.88 -17.67
CA GLN A 19 0.70 -4.03 -17.93
C GLN A 19 0.40 -5.19 -16.97
N ALA A 20 0.18 -4.92 -15.68
CA ALA A 20 -0.17 -5.92 -14.69
C ALA A 20 -1.53 -6.58 -14.99
N ARG A 21 -2.54 -5.80 -15.38
CA ARG A 21 -3.86 -6.29 -15.84
C ARG A 21 -3.71 -7.22 -17.04
N ALA A 22 -2.95 -6.80 -18.05
CA ALA A 22 -2.71 -7.60 -19.26
C ALA A 22 -1.99 -8.91 -18.95
N ASN A 23 -0.96 -8.87 -18.10
CA ASN A 23 -0.20 -10.03 -17.68
C ASN A 23 -1.05 -11.02 -16.88
N LEU A 24 -1.90 -10.54 -15.97
CA LEU A 24 -2.80 -11.38 -15.19
C LEU A 24 -3.78 -12.12 -16.08
N LYS A 25 -4.39 -11.42 -17.05
CA LYS A 25 -5.29 -12.02 -18.03
C LYS A 25 -4.58 -13.06 -18.90
N ALA A 26 -3.39 -12.74 -19.41
CA ALA A 26 -2.63 -13.63 -20.28
C ALA A 26 -2.15 -14.91 -19.56
N LYS A 27 -1.71 -14.79 -18.30
CA LYS A 27 -1.09 -15.90 -17.56
C LYS A 27 -2.08 -16.72 -16.74
N ARG A 28 -3.15 -16.10 -16.22
CA ARG A 28 -4.09 -16.75 -15.29
C ARG A 28 -5.53 -16.79 -15.80
N GLY A 29 -5.82 -16.15 -16.94
CA GLY A 29 -7.18 -16.05 -17.46
C GLY A 29 -8.12 -15.16 -16.62
N LEU A 30 -7.59 -14.45 -15.61
CA LEU A 30 -8.37 -13.60 -14.71
C LEU A 30 -8.50 -12.19 -15.28
N SER A 31 -9.73 -11.68 -15.34
CA SER A 31 -10.03 -10.31 -15.79
C SER A 31 -10.23 -9.32 -14.65
N ASP A 32 -10.56 -9.80 -13.45
CA ASP A 32 -10.70 -8.96 -12.25
C ASP A 32 -9.36 -8.83 -11.54
N ALA A 33 -8.55 -7.87 -11.98
CA ALA A 33 -7.25 -7.61 -11.39
C ALA A 33 -7.33 -6.97 -10.01
N LEU A 34 -8.36 -6.15 -9.77
CA LEU A 34 -8.55 -5.46 -8.49
C LEU A 34 -8.93 -6.45 -7.40
N GLY A 35 -9.96 -7.29 -7.63
CA GLY A 35 -10.35 -8.34 -6.69
C GLY A 35 -9.20 -9.29 -6.37
N PHE A 36 -8.45 -9.71 -7.40
CA PHE A 36 -7.27 -10.54 -7.21
C PHE A 36 -6.19 -9.87 -6.34
N ALA A 37 -5.89 -8.59 -6.56
CA ALA A 37 -4.92 -7.86 -5.74
C ALA A 37 -5.39 -7.71 -4.29
N ILE A 38 -6.67 -7.36 -4.08
CA ILE A 38 -7.30 -7.27 -2.76
C ILE A 38 -7.14 -8.58 -2.00
N ASP A 39 -7.46 -9.72 -2.62
CA ASP A 39 -7.37 -11.02 -1.97
C ASP A 39 -5.91 -11.40 -1.63
N VAL A 40 -4.96 -11.11 -2.53
CA VAL A 40 -3.53 -11.36 -2.26
C VAL A 40 -3.02 -10.54 -1.07
N ILE A 41 -3.40 -9.27 -0.99
CA ILE A 41 -3.00 -8.38 0.11
C ILE A 41 -3.69 -8.81 1.40
N TRP A 42 -5.00 -9.10 1.34
CA TRP A 42 -5.77 -9.56 2.49
C TRP A 42 -5.22 -10.85 3.08
N ASP A 43 -4.96 -11.86 2.24
CA ASP A 43 -4.34 -13.12 2.67
C ASP A 43 -2.97 -12.92 3.32
N ARG A 44 -2.19 -11.97 2.82
CA ARG A 44 -0.87 -11.63 3.37
C ARG A 44 -0.99 -11.04 4.77
N LEU A 45 -1.94 -10.13 4.97
CA LEU A 45 -2.18 -9.46 6.25
C LEU A 45 -2.77 -10.42 7.29
N ASN A 46 -3.67 -11.32 6.88
CA ASN A 46 -4.20 -12.37 7.78
C ASN A 46 -3.14 -13.35 8.27
N ARG A 47 -2.11 -13.61 7.46
CA ARG A 47 -1.00 -14.49 7.88
C ARG A 47 -0.06 -13.84 8.87
N ASP A 48 0.19 -12.54 8.70
CA ASP A 48 1.06 -11.75 9.56
C ASP A 48 0.67 -10.26 9.42
N PRO A 49 -0.11 -9.71 10.36
CA PRO A 49 -0.58 -8.32 10.32
C PRO A 49 0.57 -7.32 10.21
N MET A 50 1.76 -7.63 10.74
CA MET A 50 2.95 -6.76 10.68
C MET A 50 3.42 -6.48 9.24
N ASN A 51 2.97 -7.25 8.25
CA ASN A 51 3.25 -6.95 6.84
C ASN A 51 2.69 -5.59 6.41
N TYR A 52 1.74 -5.01 7.14
CA TYR A 52 1.23 -3.67 6.85
C TYR A 52 2.35 -2.62 6.77
N ARG A 53 3.40 -2.76 7.61
CA ARG A 53 4.56 -1.85 7.64
C ARG A 53 5.33 -1.82 6.34
N SER A 54 5.31 -2.91 5.58
CA SER A 54 5.99 -2.99 4.28
C SER A 54 5.36 -2.11 3.20
N TYR A 55 4.14 -1.62 3.41
CA TYR A 55 3.50 -0.63 2.53
C TYR A 55 3.89 0.81 2.86
N GLY A 56 4.58 1.05 3.98
CA GLY A 56 5.01 2.39 4.40
C GLY A 56 3.89 3.43 4.32
N PRO A 57 4.13 4.61 3.73
CA PRO A 57 3.11 5.67 3.68
C PRO A 57 1.87 5.28 2.85
N TYR A 58 1.98 4.32 1.93
CA TYR A 58 0.85 3.80 1.15
C TYR A 58 -0.12 2.93 1.96
N TRP A 59 0.24 2.54 3.18
CA TRP A 59 -0.60 1.67 4.02
C TRP A 59 -2.04 2.18 4.17
N TRP A 60 -2.21 3.48 4.44
CA TRP A 60 -3.55 4.04 4.67
C TRP A 60 -4.45 3.97 3.44
N THR A 61 -3.86 4.07 2.25
CA THR A 61 -4.57 3.88 0.99
C THR A 61 -4.92 2.41 0.76
N VAL A 62 -4.00 1.48 1.07
CA VAL A 62 -4.28 0.04 1.03
C VAL A 62 -5.44 -0.29 1.97
N LYS A 63 -5.39 0.19 3.22
CA LYS A 63 -6.43 -0.05 4.23
C LYS A 63 -7.80 0.47 3.77
N ASP A 64 -7.86 1.69 3.24
CA ASP A 64 -9.09 2.27 2.69
C ASP A 64 -9.67 1.46 1.52
N VAL A 65 -8.82 1.04 0.56
CA VAL A 65 -9.27 0.17 -0.54
C VAL A 65 -9.80 -1.15 0.01
N LEU A 66 -9.10 -1.79 0.95
CA LEU A 66 -9.58 -3.04 1.55
C LEU A 66 -10.96 -2.85 2.24
N GLN A 67 -11.13 -1.77 3.00
CA GLN A 67 -12.38 -1.47 3.70
C GLN A 67 -13.54 -1.20 2.73
N ARG A 68 -13.33 -0.39 1.69
CA ARG A 68 -14.36 -0.10 0.67
C ARG A 68 -14.78 -1.33 -0.11
N HIS A 69 -13.92 -2.35 -0.16
CA HIS A 69 -14.19 -3.66 -0.76
C HIS A 69 -14.57 -4.74 0.27
N GLY A 70 -15.01 -4.31 1.46
CA GLY A 70 -15.67 -5.16 2.45
C GLY A 70 -14.75 -5.99 3.35
N LYS A 71 -13.45 -5.70 3.41
CA LYS A 71 -12.53 -6.36 4.35
C LYS A 71 -12.56 -5.67 5.71
N GLU A 72 -12.68 -6.46 6.78
CA GLU A 72 -12.73 -5.96 8.16
C GLU A 72 -11.32 -5.83 8.74
N ILE A 73 -10.72 -4.65 8.61
CA ILE A 73 -9.30 -4.40 8.97
C ILE A 73 -9.13 -3.28 10.01
N GLY A 74 -10.11 -3.09 10.87
CA GLY A 74 -10.12 -2.00 11.86
C GLY A 74 -10.57 -0.66 11.28
N GLN A 75 -10.38 0.45 12.00
CA GLN A 75 -10.89 1.79 11.67
C GLN A 75 -9.84 2.92 11.78
N ASP A 76 -8.66 2.64 12.30
CA ASP A 76 -7.56 3.61 12.39
C ASP A 76 -7.19 4.11 10.99
N SER A 77 -6.93 5.40 10.86
CA SER A 77 -6.68 6.05 9.58
C SER A 77 -5.85 7.32 9.74
N HIS A 78 -5.09 7.67 8.70
CA HIS A 78 -4.34 8.91 8.67
C HIS A 78 -4.59 9.64 7.35
N GLU A 79 -5.67 10.42 7.32
CA GLU A 79 -6.24 11.04 6.12
C GLU A 79 -5.22 11.90 5.34
N MET A 80 -4.42 12.67 6.05
CA MET A 80 -3.42 13.54 5.42
C MET A 80 -2.41 12.73 4.60
N VAL A 81 -1.89 11.62 5.15
CA VAL A 81 -0.96 10.74 4.43
C VAL A 81 -1.69 10.02 3.30
N ARG A 82 -2.88 9.48 3.58
CA ARG A 82 -3.70 8.78 2.57
C ARG A 82 -3.91 9.64 1.31
N SER A 83 -4.32 10.90 1.48
CA SER A 83 -4.59 11.82 0.36
C SER A 83 -3.38 12.10 -0.53
N VAL A 84 -2.16 12.00 0.02
CA VAL A 84 -0.92 12.20 -0.72
C VAL A 84 -0.51 10.93 -1.45
N TYR A 85 -0.66 9.78 -0.79
CA TYR A 85 -0.25 8.47 -1.28
C TYR A 85 -1.41 7.68 -1.88
N SER A 86 -2.28 8.34 -2.65
CA SER A 86 -3.43 7.75 -3.33
C SER A 86 -3.54 8.15 -4.80
N PHE A 87 -4.14 7.25 -5.58
CA PHE A 87 -4.47 7.45 -6.99
C PHE A 87 -6.00 7.49 -7.16
N GLU A 88 -6.46 7.95 -8.33
CA GLU A 88 -7.90 8.02 -8.60
C GLU A 88 -8.52 6.62 -8.78
N ASP A 89 -7.75 5.68 -9.34
CA ASP A 89 -8.14 4.27 -9.46
C ASP A 89 -7.58 3.45 -8.28
N ASP A 90 -8.43 2.58 -7.73
CA ASP A 90 -8.07 1.71 -6.60
C ASP A 90 -6.94 0.75 -6.96
N TYR A 91 -6.96 0.18 -8.17
CA TYR A 91 -5.95 -0.78 -8.57
C TYR A 91 -4.60 -0.09 -8.82
N GLU A 92 -4.59 1.10 -9.41
CA GLU A 92 -3.39 1.94 -9.49
C GLU A 92 -2.82 2.24 -8.10
N SER A 93 -3.68 2.57 -7.14
CA SER A 93 -3.27 2.77 -5.74
C SER A 93 -2.61 1.53 -5.14
N LEU A 94 -3.18 0.33 -5.37
CA LEU A 94 -2.59 -0.92 -4.92
C LEU A 94 -1.28 -1.26 -5.65
N ILE A 95 -1.15 -0.91 -6.93
CA ILE A 95 0.08 -1.10 -7.71
C ILE A 95 1.20 -0.18 -7.22
N ALA A 96 0.87 1.07 -6.87
CA ALA A 96 1.81 1.97 -6.21
C ALA A 96 2.26 1.42 -4.85
N ALA A 97 1.32 0.90 -4.04
CA ALA A 97 1.64 0.29 -2.76
C ALA A 97 2.53 -0.95 -2.88
N GLU A 98 2.25 -1.86 -3.83
CA GLU A 98 3.12 -3.02 -4.10
C GLU A 98 4.48 -2.57 -4.67
N THR A 99 4.52 -1.51 -5.48
CA THR A 99 5.79 -0.94 -5.98
C THR A 99 6.66 -0.39 -4.85
N PHE A 100 6.06 0.33 -3.89
CA PHE A 100 6.76 0.75 -2.68
C PHE A 100 7.23 -0.46 -1.87
N ARG A 101 6.38 -1.47 -1.75
CA ARG A 101 6.70 -2.68 -1.00
C ARG A 101 7.88 -3.45 -1.58
N ASP A 102 7.99 -3.54 -2.90
CA ASP A 102 9.17 -4.12 -3.56
C ASP A 102 10.45 -3.39 -3.12
N TRP A 103 10.45 -2.04 -3.21
CA TRP A 103 11.56 -1.22 -2.72
C TRP A 103 11.84 -1.43 -1.23
N TYR A 104 10.80 -1.51 -0.40
CA TYR A 104 10.95 -1.72 1.04
C TYR A 104 11.65 -3.05 1.33
N LEU A 105 11.24 -4.13 0.67
CA LEU A 105 11.82 -5.45 0.90
C LEU A 105 13.25 -5.57 0.38
N ASP A 106 13.59 -4.82 -0.68
CA ASP A 106 14.92 -4.81 -1.25
C ASP A 106 15.92 -3.96 -0.43
N THR A 107 15.43 -2.96 0.32
CA THR A 107 16.28 -1.94 0.94
C THR A 107 16.19 -1.83 2.46
N GLN A 108 15.11 -2.31 3.07
CA GLN A 108 14.83 -2.14 4.49
C GLN A 108 14.85 -3.47 5.23
N PHE A 109 15.25 -3.42 6.51
CA PHE A 109 15.01 -4.55 7.40
C PHE A 109 13.50 -4.72 7.64
N LYS A 110 13.02 -5.97 7.63
CA LYS A 110 11.63 -6.28 7.93
C LYS A 110 11.25 -5.70 9.30
N GLY A 111 10.15 -4.95 9.32
CA GLY A 111 9.60 -4.36 10.54
C GLY A 111 9.94 -2.89 10.74
N THR A 112 10.85 -2.31 9.95
CA THR A 112 11.04 -0.86 9.86
C THR A 112 9.70 -0.18 9.63
N ASN A 113 9.39 0.80 10.49
CA ASN A 113 8.17 1.59 10.43
C ASN A 113 8.43 3.10 10.41
N GLN A 114 9.69 3.53 10.31
CA GLN A 114 10.06 4.93 10.19
C GLN A 114 10.48 5.24 8.76
N PHE A 115 9.92 6.30 8.20
CA PHE A 115 10.10 6.70 6.81
C PHE A 115 10.39 8.20 6.73
N LEU A 116 11.45 8.59 6.01
CA LEU A 116 11.68 9.98 5.68
C LEU A 116 10.68 10.38 4.58
N LEU A 117 9.64 11.14 4.92
CA LEU A 117 8.64 11.58 3.93
C LEU A 117 8.88 13.00 3.43
N ASP A 118 9.68 13.79 4.15
CA ASP A 118 9.99 15.17 3.82
C ASP A 118 11.51 15.35 3.85
N ARG A 119 12.10 15.40 2.66
CA ARG A 119 13.55 15.51 2.49
C ARG A 119 14.07 16.90 2.82
N GLU A 120 13.22 17.94 2.72
CA GLU A 120 13.63 19.31 3.01
C GLU A 120 13.89 19.52 4.50
N THR A 121 13.00 18.97 5.33
CA THR A 121 13.10 19.09 6.80
C THR A 121 13.91 17.97 7.44
N GLY A 122 14.01 16.79 6.81
CA GLY A 122 14.64 15.62 7.41
C GLY A 122 13.74 14.88 8.40
N GLU A 123 12.46 15.26 8.52
CA GLU A 123 11.54 14.67 9.50
C GLU A 123 11.10 13.26 9.10
N THR A 124 11.26 12.32 10.04
CA THR A 124 10.78 10.96 9.89
C THR A 124 9.33 10.83 10.33
N TYR A 125 8.50 10.25 9.46
CA TYR A 125 7.17 9.75 9.77
C TYR A 125 7.27 8.36 10.40
N THR A 126 6.55 8.13 11.50
CA THR A 126 6.40 6.78 12.07
C THR A 126 5.05 6.22 11.68
N LEU A 127 5.06 5.14 10.92
CA LEU A 127 3.88 4.36 10.59
C LEU A 127 3.47 3.51 11.80
N PHE A 128 2.28 3.79 12.32
CA PHE A 128 1.67 3.04 13.41
C PHE A 128 0.18 2.92 13.12
N ASP A 129 -0.33 1.69 13.10
CA ASP A 129 -1.76 1.40 12.97
C ASP A 129 -2.16 0.54 14.15
N SER A 130 -2.92 1.12 15.07
CA SER A 130 -3.30 0.44 16.30
C SER A 130 -4.07 -0.86 16.08
N ASP A 131 -4.82 -0.97 14.98
CA ASP A 131 -5.58 -2.18 14.63
C ASP A 131 -4.69 -3.33 14.13
N MET A 132 -3.52 -2.99 13.61
CA MET A 132 -2.57 -3.97 13.06
C MET A 132 -1.49 -4.38 14.08
N GLU A 133 -1.23 -3.53 15.06
CA GLU A 133 -0.20 -3.71 16.10
C GLU A 133 -0.64 -4.65 17.22
N ILE A 134 -1.94 -4.79 17.42
CA ILE A 134 -2.53 -5.73 18.37
C ILE A 134 -2.96 -6.98 17.59
N PRO A 135 -2.46 -8.18 17.91
CA PRO A 135 -3.00 -9.39 17.32
C PRO A 135 -4.50 -9.47 17.64
N LEU A 136 -5.35 -9.61 16.63
CA LEU A 136 -6.76 -9.96 16.84
C LEU A 136 -6.78 -11.21 17.74
N ILE A 137 -7.27 -11.04 18.97
CA ILE A 137 -7.35 -12.08 20.01
C ILE A 137 -8.50 -13.02 19.69
#